data_AF-A0A502EB63-F1
#
_entry.id   AF-A0A502EB63-F1
#
_cell.length_a   1.000
_cell.length_b   1.000
_cell.length_c   1.000
_cell.angle_alpha   90.00
_cell.angle_beta   90.00
_cell.angle_gamma   90.00
#
_symmetry.space_group_name_H-M   'P 1'
#
loop_
_entity.id
_entity.type
_entity.pdbx_description
1 polymer ?
#
loop_
_entity_poly.entity_id
_entity_poly.type
_entity_poly.pdbx_seq_one_letter_code
_entity_poly.pdbx_strand_id
1 'polypeptide(L)'
;MSDDSAIVTRTCATCGFPVSAMRHAATEPPCPRCGQPGSSGGEPRVDATAGQLQVVFYGVELITLQRLAVALRVVDDESTLAGLAAATAPIHQRLATWIERHQDDSVRSVGTTLSTIVKVLLALYVMSEEPAHPEQLRAVITNVVTGRLDQLPLRGRGPCFCASGKRYKKCHGRAR
;
A
#
# COMPACT_ATOMS: atom_id res chain seq x y z
N MET A 1 -50.72 14.22 1.98
CA MET A 1 -49.62 13.26 2.21
C MET A 1 -48.34 14.05 2.05
N SER A 2 -47.64 14.34 3.15
CA SER A 2 -46.41 15.14 3.13
C SER A 2 -45.22 14.19 3.00
N ASP A 3 -44.42 14.34 1.95
CA ASP A 3 -43.18 13.58 1.75
C ASP A 3 -42.11 14.09 2.71
N ASP A 4 -41.81 13.28 3.73
CA ASP A 4 -40.85 13.58 4.79
C ASP A 4 -39.42 13.25 4.31
N SER A 5 -38.87 14.09 3.43
CA SER A 5 -37.51 13.92 2.91
C SER A 5 -36.46 14.42 3.91
N ALA A 6 -36.04 13.56 4.83
CA ALA A 6 -34.93 13.86 5.73
C ALA A 6 -33.58 13.88 4.99
N ILE A 7 -32.87 15.01 5.07
CA ILE A 7 -31.47 15.14 4.62
C ILE A 7 -30.58 14.50 5.69
N VAL A 8 -29.77 13.51 5.30
CA VAL A 8 -28.79 12.88 6.19
C VAL A 8 -27.39 13.21 5.71
N THR A 9 -26.57 13.74 6.61
CA THR A 9 -25.14 13.95 6.36
C THR A 9 -24.41 12.61 6.46
N ARG A 10 -23.78 12.17 5.39
CA ARG A 10 -22.87 11.01 5.34
C ARG A 10 -21.48 11.49 4.97
N THR A 11 -20.45 10.69 5.22
CA THR A 11 -19.10 10.95 4.72
C THR A 11 -18.79 10.05 3.52
N CYS A 12 -18.16 10.63 2.50
CA CYS A 12 -17.71 9.87 1.33
C CYS A 12 -16.70 8.81 1.77
N ALA A 13 -16.98 7.54 1.47
CA ALA A 13 -16.12 6.43 1.87
C ALA A 13 -14.71 6.48 1.24
N THR A 14 -14.55 7.20 0.11
CA THR A 14 -13.26 7.30 -0.60
C THR A 14 -12.39 8.45 -0.09
N CYS A 15 -12.97 9.62 0.19
CA CYS A 15 -12.19 10.83 0.50
C CYS A 15 -12.58 11.54 1.81
N GLY A 16 -13.53 10.99 2.58
CA GLY A 16 -13.97 11.54 3.86
C GLY A 16 -14.80 12.82 3.78
N PHE A 17 -15.11 13.32 2.57
CA PHE A 17 -15.87 14.56 2.38
C PHE A 17 -17.33 14.40 2.82
N PRO A 18 -17.91 15.33 3.61
CA PRO A 18 -19.32 15.27 4.00
C PRO A 18 -20.21 15.48 2.77
N VAL A 19 -21.11 14.53 2.53
CA VAL A 19 -22.10 14.54 1.44
C VAL A 19 -23.50 14.51 2.04
N SER A 20 -24.36 15.40 1.55
CA SER A 20 -25.78 15.44 1.92
C SER A 20 -26.52 14.43 1.04
N ALA A 21 -27.06 13.37 1.64
CA ALA A 21 -27.85 12.38 0.93
C ALA A 21 -29.34 12.52 1.31
N MET A 22 -30.22 12.51 0.30
CA MET A 22 -31.66 12.35 0.53
C MET A 22 -31.96 10.87 0.72
N ARG A 23 -32.66 10.50 1.81
CA ARG A 23 -32.94 9.08 2.18
C ARG A 23 -33.62 8.24 1.09
N HIS A 24 -34.27 8.86 0.11
CA HIS A 24 -35.08 8.18 -0.92
C HIS A 24 -34.61 8.43 -2.36
N ALA A 25 -33.42 9.00 -2.56
CA ALA A 25 -32.89 9.12 -3.92
C ALA A 25 -32.52 7.73 -4.47
N ALA A 26 -33.13 7.34 -5.59
CA ALA A 26 -32.88 6.07 -6.27
C ALA A 26 -31.44 5.96 -6.81
N THR A 27 -30.74 7.08 -6.97
CA THR A 27 -29.36 7.16 -7.43
C THR A 27 -28.61 8.17 -6.59
N GLU A 28 -27.59 7.74 -5.84
CA GLU A 28 -26.75 8.67 -5.08
C GLU A 28 -25.88 9.49 -6.05
N PRO A 29 -25.88 10.84 -5.94
CA PRO A 29 -25.03 11.69 -6.77
C PRO A 29 -23.54 11.39 -6.50
N PRO A 30 -22.67 11.48 -7.51
CA PRO A 30 -21.25 11.26 -7.32
C PRO A 30 -20.67 12.29 -6.34
N CYS A 31 -19.68 11.87 -5.55
CA CYS A 31 -19.03 12.76 -4.60
C CYS A 31 -18.46 14.00 -5.32
N PRO A 32 -18.80 15.23 -4.89
CA PRO A 32 -18.38 16.45 -5.59
C PRO A 32 -16.86 16.67 -5.54
N ARG A 33 -16.15 15.99 -4.62
CA ARG A 33 -14.71 16.14 -4.46
C ARG A 33 -13.89 15.14 -5.27
N CYS A 34 -14.35 13.90 -5.42
CA CYS A 34 -13.58 12.83 -6.07
C CYS A 34 -14.30 12.14 -7.23
N GLY A 35 -15.55 12.52 -7.54
CA GLY A 35 -16.32 12.01 -8.67
C GLY A 35 -16.78 10.56 -8.54
N GLN A 36 -16.56 9.90 -7.39
CA GLN A 36 -16.91 8.50 -7.20
C GLN A 36 -18.41 8.33 -6.99
N PRO A 37 -19.07 7.35 -7.64
CA PRO A 37 -20.46 7.00 -7.37
C PRO A 37 -20.60 6.49 -5.92
N GLY A 38 -21.70 6.83 -5.27
CA GLY A 38 -22.01 6.39 -3.91
C GLY A 38 -22.06 4.87 -3.84
N SER A 39 -21.00 4.25 -3.32
CA SER A 39 -20.87 2.79 -3.26
C SER A 39 -20.86 2.35 -1.80
N SER A 40 -22.03 1.90 -1.33
CA SER A 40 -22.16 1.08 -0.12
C SER A 40 -21.65 -0.33 -0.44
N GLY A 41 -20.33 -0.52 -0.47
CA GLY A 41 -19.72 -1.79 -0.86
C GLY A 41 -18.23 -1.84 -0.56
N GLY A 42 -17.90 -2.05 0.72
CA GLY A 42 -16.85 -2.97 1.22
C GLY A 42 -15.39 -2.94 0.76
N GLU A 43 -14.98 -2.38 -0.39
CA GLU A 43 -13.60 -2.51 -0.90
C GLU A 43 -12.90 -1.22 -1.45
N PRO A 44 -12.98 -0.04 -0.82
CA PRO A 44 -12.19 1.13 -1.27
C PRO A 44 -10.81 1.30 -0.61
N ARG A 45 -10.48 0.58 0.48
CA ARG A 45 -9.27 0.88 1.27
C ARG A 45 -7.98 0.34 0.65
N VAL A 46 -8.03 -0.84 0.03
CA VAL A 46 -6.84 -1.49 -0.57
C VAL A 46 -6.33 -0.70 -1.77
N ASP A 47 -7.22 -0.28 -2.67
CA ASP A 47 -6.86 0.46 -3.88
C ASP A 47 -6.29 1.85 -3.57
N ALA A 48 -6.84 2.53 -2.56
CA ALA A 48 -6.33 3.82 -2.11
C ALA A 48 -4.91 3.70 -1.52
N THR A 49 -4.67 2.71 -0.65
CA THR A 49 -3.35 2.45 -0.08
C THR A 49 -2.33 2.05 -1.16
N ALA A 50 -2.71 1.17 -2.08
CA ALA A 50 -1.84 0.73 -3.17
C ALA A 50 -1.46 1.89 -4.10
N GLY A 51 -2.43 2.74 -4.47
CA GLY A 51 -2.18 3.92 -5.29
C GLY A 51 -1.21 4.92 -4.63
N GLN A 52 -1.36 5.18 -3.32
CA GLN A 52 -0.45 6.07 -2.58
C GLN A 52 0.97 5.50 -2.50
N LEU A 53 1.12 4.21 -2.21
CA LEU A 53 2.43 3.55 -2.19
C LEU A 53 3.09 3.53 -3.57
N GLN A 54 2.31 3.45 -4.66
CA GLN A 54 2.85 3.51 -6.01
C GLN A 54 3.55 4.85 -6.25
N VAL A 55 2.95 5.96 -5.81
CA VAL A 55 3.56 7.30 -5.91
C VAL A 55 4.81 7.43 -5.03
N VAL A 56 4.82 6.76 -3.87
CA VAL A 56 5.98 6.75 -2.97
C VAL A 56 7.17 6.03 -3.60
N PHE A 57 6.96 4.87 -4.22
CA PHE A 57 8.04 4.01 -4.73
C PHE A 57 8.39 4.20 -6.20
N TYR A 58 7.64 5.04 -6.94
CA TYR A 58 7.90 5.27 -8.34
C TYR A 58 9.28 5.93 -8.57
N GLY A 59 10.12 5.30 -9.38
CA GLY A 59 11.44 5.82 -9.75
C GLY A 59 12.47 5.80 -8.62
N VAL A 60 12.23 5.08 -7.53
CA VAL A 60 13.21 4.98 -6.43
C VAL A 60 14.44 4.19 -6.87
N GLU A 61 15.61 4.81 -6.72
CA GLU A 61 16.89 4.23 -7.11
C GLU A 61 17.36 3.09 -6.20
N LEU A 62 18.24 2.23 -6.73
CA LEU A 62 18.82 1.09 -6.02
C LEU A 62 19.45 1.48 -4.67
N ILE A 63 20.24 2.56 -4.64
CA ILE A 63 20.92 2.99 -3.40
C ILE A 63 19.91 3.38 -2.31
N THR A 64 18.81 4.02 -2.71
CA THR A 64 17.73 4.41 -1.80
C THR A 64 16.98 3.18 -1.30
N LEU A 65 16.67 2.22 -2.17
CA LEU A 65 16.07 0.94 -1.77
C LEU A 65 16.95 0.16 -0.78
N GLN A 66 18.27 0.13 -1.00
CA GLN A 66 19.21 -0.52 -0.08
C GLN A 66 19.22 0.16 1.30
N ARG A 67 19.30 1.49 1.34
CA ARG A 67 19.24 2.26 2.60
C ARG A 67 17.91 2.06 3.33
N LEU A 68 16.79 2.05 2.60
CA LEU A 68 15.48 1.75 3.16
C LEU A 68 15.41 0.33 3.71
N ALA A 69 15.97 -0.67 3.03
CA ALA A 69 15.98 -2.04 3.53
C ALA A 69 16.72 -2.18 4.87
N VAL A 70 17.79 -1.41 5.07
CA VAL A 70 18.52 -1.35 6.34
C VAL A 70 17.68 -0.63 7.40
N ALA A 71 17.14 0.56 7.10
CA ALA A 71 16.33 1.32 8.04
C ALA A 71 15.09 0.54 8.52
N LEU A 72 14.42 -0.16 7.60
CA LEU A 72 13.24 -0.98 7.90
C LEU A 72 13.58 -2.28 8.66
N ARG A 73 14.85 -2.66 8.79
CA ARG A 73 15.30 -3.83 9.56
C ARG A 73 15.50 -3.51 11.04
N VAL A 74 15.81 -2.27 11.38
CA VAL A 74 16.08 -1.79 12.76
C VAL A 74 14.80 -1.65 13.60
N VAL A 75 13.66 -1.98 13.00
CA VAL A 75 12.32 -1.82 13.55
C VAL A 75 11.99 -3.09 14.33
N ASP A 76 12.62 -3.22 15.51
CA ASP A 76 12.33 -4.27 16.49
C ASP A 76 10.93 -4.08 17.11
N ASP A 77 10.45 -5.09 17.84
CA ASP A 77 9.07 -5.21 18.36
C ASP A 77 8.58 -4.07 19.27
N GLU A 78 9.45 -3.14 19.70
CA GLU A 78 9.12 -1.95 20.51
C GLU A 78 9.10 -0.63 19.72
N SER A 79 9.34 -0.69 18.42
CA SER A 79 9.33 0.51 17.57
C SER A 79 7.93 1.09 17.42
N THR A 80 7.82 2.42 17.41
CA THR A 80 6.58 3.14 17.09
C THR A 80 6.57 3.54 15.62
N LEU A 81 5.39 3.84 15.06
CA LEU A 81 5.29 4.34 13.69
C LEU A 81 6.01 5.69 13.53
N ALA A 82 6.04 6.51 14.59
CA ALA A 82 6.84 7.72 14.63
C ALA A 82 8.35 7.43 14.54
N GLY A 83 8.84 6.40 15.25
CA GLY A 83 10.23 5.94 15.14
C GLY A 83 10.56 5.43 13.74
N LEU A 84 9.64 4.68 13.13
CA LEU A 84 9.77 4.20 11.75
C LEU A 84 9.82 5.36 10.73
N ALA A 85 8.96 6.36 10.89
CA ALA A 85 8.96 7.56 10.05
C ALA A 85 10.26 8.35 10.22
N ALA A 86 10.71 8.57 11.47
CA ALA A 86 11.96 9.27 11.76
C ALA A 86 13.19 8.55 11.17
N ALA A 87 13.23 7.22 11.23
CA ALA A 87 14.32 6.43 10.65
C ALA A 87 14.35 6.47 9.11
N THR A 88 13.18 6.61 8.48
CA THR A 88 13.06 6.62 7.01
C THR A 88 13.14 8.03 6.40
N ALA A 89 12.82 9.08 7.15
CA ALA A 89 12.80 10.47 6.66
C ALA A 89 14.12 10.94 6.01
N PRO A 90 15.32 10.69 6.59
CA PRO A 90 16.59 11.09 5.98
C PRO A 90 16.91 10.39 4.66
N ILE A 91 16.22 9.27 4.38
CA ILE A 91 16.45 8.43 3.20
C ILE A 91 15.38 8.73 2.13
N HIS A 92 14.12 8.86 2.56
CA HIS A 92 12.98 8.98 1.66
C HIS A 92 11.80 9.70 2.32
N GLN A 93 11.81 11.03 2.28
CA GLN A 93 10.81 11.89 2.93
C GLN A 93 9.35 11.51 2.61
N ARG A 94 9.05 11.18 1.34
CA ARG A 94 7.68 10.79 0.94
C ARG A 94 7.17 9.54 1.65
N LEU A 95 8.08 8.61 1.96
CA LEU A 95 7.73 7.38 2.66
C LEU A 95 7.45 7.68 4.14
N ALA A 96 8.29 8.50 4.77
CA ALA A 96 8.07 8.94 6.14
C ALA A 96 6.71 9.63 6.31
N THR A 97 6.38 10.57 5.42
CA THR A 97 5.05 11.22 5.42
C THR A 97 3.90 10.23 5.18
N TRP A 98 4.12 9.19 4.38
CA TRP A 98 3.11 8.14 4.21
C TRP A 98 2.92 7.35 5.51
N ILE A 99 4.00 6.97 6.19
CA ILE A 99 3.98 6.26 7.48
C ILE A 99 3.25 7.09 8.55
N GLU A 100 3.54 8.39 8.64
CA GLU A 100 2.89 9.32 9.59
C GLU A 100 1.38 9.40 9.41
N ARG A 101 0.86 9.16 8.19
CA ARG A 101 -0.58 9.16 7.90
C ARG A 101 -1.28 7.85 8.27
N HIS A 102 -0.53 6.80 8.59
CA HIS A 102 -1.05 5.48 8.92
C HIS A 102 -0.84 5.15 10.40
N GLN A 103 -0.86 6.16 11.29
CA GLN A 103 -0.65 6.01 12.73
C GLN A 103 -1.63 5.05 13.43
N ASP A 104 -2.81 4.83 12.84
CA ASP A 104 -3.83 3.91 13.35
C ASP A 104 -3.54 2.43 13.03
N ASP A 105 -2.60 2.14 12.13
CA ASP A 105 -2.23 0.79 11.75
C ASP A 105 -1.13 0.23 12.68
N SER A 106 -1.04 -1.10 12.82
CA SER A 106 0.02 -1.68 13.65
C SER A 106 1.40 -1.48 13.01
N VAL A 107 2.38 -1.08 13.83
CA VAL A 107 3.79 -0.91 13.41
C VAL A 107 4.31 -2.16 12.71
N ARG A 108 4.00 -3.34 13.28
CA ARG A 108 4.37 -4.63 12.71
C ARG A 108 3.81 -4.82 11.30
N SER A 109 2.53 -4.51 11.07
CA SER A 109 1.89 -4.65 9.77
C SER A 109 2.48 -3.69 8.74
N VAL A 110 2.62 -2.41 9.08
CA VAL A 110 3.22 -1.38 8.22
C VAL A 110 4.67 -1.72 7.89
N GLY A 111 5.48 -2.02 8.91
CA GLY A 111 6.88 -2.41 8.76
C GLY A 111 7.05 -3.66 7.90
N THR A 112 6.23 -4.70 8.12
CA THR A 112 6.27 -5.93 7.31
C THR A 112 5.91 -5.66 5.85
N THR A 113 4.88 -4.86 5.61
CA THR A 113 4.43 -4.47 4.26
C THR A 113 5.53 -3.73 3.51
N LEU A 114 6.06 -2.66 4.13
CA LEU A 114 7.12 -1.84 3.53
C LEU A 114 8.41 -2.63 3.31
N SER A 115 8.82 -3.43 4.30
CA SER A 115 10.00 -4.29 4.19
C SER A 115 9.86 -5.29 3.05
N THR A 116 8.68 -5.86 2.88
CA THR A 116 8.41 -6.81 1.79
C THR A 116 8.46 -6.11 0.44
N ILE A 117 7.80 -4.96 0.27
CA ILE A 117 7.83 -4.17 -0.97
C ILE A 117 9.29 -3.84 -1.34
N VAL A 118 10.06 -3.26 -0.42
CA VAL A 118 11.45 -2.86 -0.67
C VAL A 118 12.31 -4.06 -1.07
N LYS A 119 12.20 -5.20 -0.37
CA LYS A 119 12.99 -6.41 -0.70
C LYS A 119 12.63 -6.99 -2.07
N VAL A 120 11.35 -6.96 -2.44
CA VAL A 120 10.91 -7.43 -3.77
C VAL A 120 11.40 -6.49 -4.86
N LEU A 121 11.33 -5.18 -4.66
CA LEU A 121 11.86 -4.20 -5.61
C LEU A 121 13.39 -4.33 -5.77
N LEU A 122 14.14 -4.56 -4.69
CA LEU A 122 15.56 -4.88 -4.77
C LEU A 122 15.82 -6.15 -5.57
N ALA A 123 15.04 -7.21 -5.34
CA ALA A 123 15.18 -8.46 -6.08
C ALA A 123 14.89 -8.27 -7.59
N LEU A 124 13.88 -7.47 -7.94
CA LEU A 124 13.60 -7.09 -9.33
C LEU A 124 14.78 -6.34 -9.94
N TYR A 125 15.28 -5.31 -9.25
CA TYR A 125 16.42 -4.51 -9.69
C TYR A 125 17.65 -5.38 -9.95
N VAL A 126 17.98 -6.32 -9.06
CA VAL A 126 19.12 -7.24 -9.25
C VAL A 126 18.94 -8.14 -10.49
N MET A 127 17.71 -8.42 -10.91
CA MET A 127 17.44 -9.26 -12.08
C MET A 127 17.36 -8.48 -13.40
N SER A 128 16.93 -7.21 -13.38
CA SER A 128 16.77 -6.37 -14.56
C SER A 128 17.89 -5.36 -14.76
N GLU A 129 18.68 -5.07 -13.72
CA GLU A 129 19.63 -3.95 -13.64
C GLU A 129 18.98 -2.55 -13.77
N GLU A 130 17.64 -2.51 -13.71
CA GLU A 130 16.81 -1.31 -13.88
C GLU A 130 15.73 -1.21 -12.80
N PRO A 131 15.25 0.01 -12.46
CA PRO A 131 14.08 0.19 -11.61
C PRO A 131 12.85 -0.54 -12.15
N ALA A 132 11.97 -1.03 -11.27
CA ALA A 132 10.75 -1.70 -11.68
C ALA A 132 9.85 -0.76 -12.51
N HIS A 133 9.35 -1.25 -13.65
CA HIS A 133 8.39 -0.51 -14.47
C HIS A 133 7.08 -0.22 -13.68
N PRO A 134 6.32 0.82 -14.04
CA PRO A 134 5.08 1.19 -13.32
C PRO A 134 4.10 0.04 -13.09
N GLU A 135 3.95 -0.86 -14.07
CA GLU A 135 3.06 -2.02 -13.99
C GLU A 135 3.57 -3.08 -13.01
N GLN A 136 4.88 -3.35 -13.03
CA GLN A 136 5.52 -4.27 -12.08
C GLN A 136 5.44 -3.72 -10.66
N LEU A 137 5.70 -2.43 -10.48
CA LEU A 137 5.59 -1.76 -9.18
C LEU A 137 4.16 -1.87 -8.63
N ARG A 138 3.16 -1.57 -9.46
CA ARG A 138 1.75 -1.72 -9.09
C ARG A 138 1.44 -3.16 -8.68
N ALA A 139 1.86 -4.14 -9.48
CA ALA A 139 1.64 -5.56 -9.18
C ALA A 139 2.30 -5.97 -7.85
N VAL A 140 3.54 -5.53 -7.59
CA VAL A 140 4.21 -5.78 -6.30
C VAL A 140 3.41 -5.21 -5.14
N ILE A 141 3.04 -3.93 -5.21
CA ILE A 141 2.33 -3.26 -4.13
C ILE A 141 0.98 -3.91 -3.87
N THR A 142 0.16 -4.10 -4.91
CA THR A 142 -1.16 -4.74 -4.78
C THR A 142 -1.03 -6.13 -4.18
N ASN A 143 -0.10 -6.95 -4.67
CA ASN A 143 0.06 -8.33 -4.19
C ASN A 143 0.59 -8.39 -2.75
N VAL A 144 1.46 -7.46 -2.32
CA VAL A 144 1.90 -7.40 -0.92
C VAL A 144 0.78 -6.94 -0.01
N VAL A 145 0.09 -5.85 -0.36
CA VAL A 145 -1.01 -5.29 0.47
C VAL A 145 -2.17 -6.29 0.60
N THR A 146 -2.45 -7.07 -0.43
CA THR A 146 -3.49 -8.12 -0.41
C THR A 146 -3.00 -9.48 0.08
N GLY A 147 -1.73 -9.61 0.46
CA GLY A 147 -1.16 -10.87 0.92
C GLY A 147 -0.98 -11.96 -0.16
N ARG A 148 -1.17 -11.65 -1.44
CA ARG A 148 -0.99 -12.54 -2.61
C ARG A 148 0.49 -12.67 -2.99
N LEU A 149 1.32 -13.05 -2.02
CA LEU A 149 2.78 -13.13 -2.18
C LEU A 149 3.24 -14.18 -3.21
N ASP A 150 2.36 -15.09 -3.60
CA ASP A 150 2.54 -16.11 -4.66
C ASP A 150 2.53 -15.52 -6.07
N GLN A 151 1.92 -14.34 -6.26
CA GLN A 151 1.78 -13.66 -7.55
C GLN A 151 2.79 -12.54 -7.77
N LEU A 152 3.79 -12.41 -6.91
CA LEU A 152 4.84 -11.42 -7.11
C LEU A 152 5.59 -11.68 -8.43
N PRO A 153 5.98 -10.63 -9.17
CA PRO A 153 6.65 -10.74 -10.47
C PRO A 153 8.12 -11.19 -10.37
N LEU A 154 8.43 -12.09 -9.44
CA LEU A 154 9.77 -12.64 -9.24
C LEU A 154 9.98 -13.89 -10.09
N ARG A 155 11.14 -13.99 -10.76
CA ARG A 155 11.51 -15.20 -11.49
C ARG A 155 11.65 -16.37 -10.52
N GLY A 156 11.00 -17.51 -10.82
CA GLY A 156 10.92 -18.65 -9.90
C GLY A 156 12.24 -19.30 -9.45
N ARG A 157 13.38 -18.94 -10.07
CA ARG A 157 14.72 -19.42 -9.67
C ARG A 157 15.45 -18.49 -8.68
N GLY A 158 14.95 -17.28 -8.45
CA GLY A 158 15.58 -16.30 -7.56
C GLY A 158 15.51 -16.67 -6.07
N PRO A 159 16.41 -16.09 -5.24
CA PRO A 159 16.33 -16.22 -3.78
C PRO A 159 15.02 -15.62 -3.26
N CYS A 160 14.47 -16.21 -2.21
CA CYS A 160 13.26 -15.69 -1.59
C CYS A 160 13.56 -14.45 -0.70
N PHE A 161 12.67 -13.46 -0.74
CA PHE A 161 12.79 -12.22 0.04
C PHE A 161 12.51 -12.39 1.54
N CYS A 162 11.91 -13.51 1.96
CA CYS A 162 11.60 -13.78 3.36
C CYS A 162 12.80 -14.28 4.19
N ALA A 163 14.02 -14.24 3.65
CA ALA A 163 15.25 -14.69 4.29
C ALA A 163 15.30 -16.17 4.69
N SER A 164 14.38 -17.01 4.21
CA SER A 164 14.36 -18.46 4.49
C SER A 164 15.53 -19.25 3.87
N GLY A 165 16.39 -18.61 3.06
CA GLY A 165 17.44 -19.27 2.27
C GLY A 165 16.91 -20.15 1.13
N LYS A 166 15.59 -20.31 1.00
CA LYS A 166 14.95 -21.10 -0.07
C LYS A 166 14.76 -20.24 -1.34
N ARG A 167 14.53 -20.91 -2.48
CA ARG A 167 14.09 -20.24 -3.72
C ARG A 167 12.66 -19.75 -3.58
N TYR A 168 12.32 -18.63 -4.21
CA TYR A 168 10.97 -18.06 -4.17
C TYR A 168 9.88 -19.09 -4.50
N LYS A 169 10.02 -19.86 -5.60
CA LYS A 169 9.06 -20.91 -5.98
C LYS A 169 8.83 -21.99 -4.91
N LYS A 170 9.85 -22.26 -4.08
CA LYS A 170 9.77 -23.25 -2.99
C LYS A 170 9.22 -22.66 -1.69
N CYS A 171 9.14 -21.35 -1.56
CA CYS A 171 8.72 -20.66 -0.35
C CYS A 171 7.33 -20.01 -0.51
N HIS A 172 7.18 -19.10 -1.48
CA HIS A 172 5.94 -18.35 -1.72
C HIS A 172 5.35 -18.58 -3.11
N GLY A 173 6.14 -18.97 -4.12
CA GLY A 173 5.65 -19.23 -5.47
C GLY A 173 4.91 -20.57 -5.65
N ARG A 174 4.28 -21.09 -4.58
CA ARG A 174 3.30 -22.18 -4.65
C ARG A 174 1.90 -21.57 -4.51
N ALA A 175 1.39 -21.06 -5.61
CA ALA A 175 -0.03 -21.15 -5.92
C ALA A 175 -0.16 -21.92 -7.24
N ARG A 176 -1.24 -22.68 -7.33
CA ARG A 176 -1.49 -23.78 -8.27
C ARG A 176 -1.32 -23.41 -9.74
#